data_AF-A0A924TGL8-F1
#
_entry.id   AF-A0A924TGL8-F1
#
_cell.length_a   1.000
_cell.length_b   1.000
_cell.length_c   1.000
_cell.angle_alpha   90.00
_cell.angle_beta   90.00
_cell.angle_gamma   90.00
#
_symmetry.space_group_name_H-M   'P 1'
#
loop_
_entity.id
_entity.type
_entity.pdbx_description
1 polymer ?
#
loop_
_entity_poly.entity_id
_entity_poly.type
_entity_poly.pdbx_seq_one_letter_code
_entity_poly.pdbx_strand_id
1 'polypeptide(L)'
;MAEISIKRAHHGNLADARKMADKVAVKLEKDYQLKSTWAGDVMSFARSGVNGTLAITAKELQIDIKLGFLAGAFKSTIADAIEKNLESLIKPAAPQVAKEVAKPAVKKTPQK
;
A
#
# COMPACT_ATOMS: atom_id res chain seq x y z
N MET A 1 5.50 -14.91 -10.78
CA MET A 1 5.25 -14.02 -9.62
C MET A 1 5.17 -12.59 -10.14
N ALA A 2 4.24 -11.78 -9.66
CA ALA A 2 4.16 -10.38 -10.08
C ALA A 2 4.81 -9.50 -9.01
N GLU A 3 5.81 -8.72 -9.42
CA GLU A 3 6.45 -7.73 -8.57
C GLU A 3 6.08 -6.32 -9.07
N ILE A 4 5.89 -5.41 -8.12
CA ILE A 4 5.63 -4.00 -8.33
C ILE A 4 6.65 -3.24 -7.50
N SER A 5 7.49 -2.45 -8.15
CA SER A 5 8.44 -1.56 -7.48
C SER A 5 8.19 -0.15 -7.96
N ILE A 6 7.86 0.75 -7.04
CA ILE A 6 7.58 2.16 -7.34
C ILE A 6 8.53 3.01 -6.50
N LYS A 7 9.23 3.93 -7.17
CA LYS A 7 10.11 4.92 -6.54
C LYS A 7 9.59 6.30 -6.86
N ARG A 8 9.43 7.14 -5.83
CA ARG A 8 8.99 8.53 -5.98
C ARG A 8 9.83 9.45 -5.12
N ALA A 9 10.39 10.47 -5.73
CA ALA A 9 11.00 11.58 -5.01
C ALA A 9 9.89 12.38 -4.29
N HIS A 10 10.15 12.77 -3.05
CA HIS A 10 9.25 13.62 -2.27
C HIS A 10 10.05 14.69 -1.55
N HIS A 11 9.40 15.85 -1.34
CA HIS A 11 10.00 17.01 -0.67
C HIS A 11 9.44 17.16 0.76
N GLY A 12 8.82 16.11 1.30
CA GLY A 12 8.20 16.10 2.62
C GLY A 12 9.18 15.80 3.74
N ASN A 13 8.83 16.20 4.97
CA ASN A 13 9.63 15.87 6.15
C ASN A 13 9.42 14.39 6.56
N LEU A 14 10.52 13.68 6.84
CA LEU A 14 10.51 12.25 7.18
C LEU A 14 9.59 11.93 8.38
N ALA A 15 9.53 12.83 9.37
CA ALA A 15 8.67 12.69 10.54
C ALA A 15 7.17 12.65 10.18
N ASP A 16 6.72 13.54 9.29
CA ASP A 16 5.32 13.59 8.86
C ASP A 16 4.96 12.39 7.99
N ALA A 17 5.86 12.02 7.07
CA ALA A 17 5.71 10.83 6.24
C ALA A 17 5.54 9.56 7.09
N ARG A 18 6.38 9.40 8.13
CA ARG A 18 6.30 8.28 9.07
C ARG A 18 4.99 8.27 9.85
N LYS A 19 4.55 9.42 10.37
CA LYS A 19 3.30 9.53 11.13
C LYS A 19 2.07 9.21 10.28
N MET A 20 2.08 9.63 9.01
CA MET A 20 1.01 9.28 8.08
C MET A 20 1.05 7.81 7.69
N ALA A 21 2.23 7.26 7.41
CA ALA A 21 2.41 5.84 7.10
C ALA A 21 1.96 4.94 8.26
N ASP A 22 2.24 5.33 9.51
CA ASP A 22 1.77 4.61 10.70
C ASP A 22 0.23 4.58 10.81
N LYS A 23 -0.42 5.73 10.60
CA LYS A 23 -1.89 5.79 10.55
C LYS A 23 -2.48 4.90 9.45
N VAL A 24 -1.83 4.88 8.28
CA VAL A 24 -2.23 4.01 7.17
C VAL A 24 -2.01 2.56 7.55
N ALA A 25 -0.89 2.21 8.18
CA ALA A 25 -0.59 0.86 8.64
C ALA A 25 -1.69 0.33 9.58
N VAL A 26 -1.99 1.05 10.67
CA VAL A 26 -3.04 0.69 11.63
C VAL A 26 -4.39 0.50 10.94
N LYS A 27 -4.72 1.39 9.98
CA LYS A 27 -5.96 1.28 9.21
C LYS A 27 -5.96 0.03 8.34
N LEU A 28 -4.87 -0.25 7.64
CA LEU A 28 -4.75 -1.40 6.78
C LEU A 28 -4.80 -2.72 7.58
N GLU A 29 -4.18 -2.76 8.76
CA GLU A 29 -4.28 -3.90 9.68
C GLU A 29 -5.73 -4.16 10.08
N LYS A 30 -6.49 -3.11 10.38
CA LYS A 30 -7.91 -3.23 10.74
C LYS A 30 -8.81 -3.64 9.57
N ASP A 31 -8.64 -2.99 8.41
CA ASP A 31 -9.54 -3.16 7.25
C ASP A 31 -9.21 -4.43 6.45
N TYR A 32 -7.93 -4.82 6.37
CA TYR A 32 -7.49 -5.97 5.56
C TYR A 32 -6.89 -7.11 6.37
N GLN A 33 -6.74 -6.99 7.69
CA GLN A 33 -6.07 -8.01 8.52
C GLN A 33 -4.66 -8.32 7.99
N LEU A 34 -3.97 -7.30 7.47
CA LEU A 34 -2.55 -7.41 7.14
C LEU A 34 -1.72 -7.22 8.41
N LYS A 35 -0.48 -7.67 8.38
CA LYS A 35 0.51 -7.38 9.43
C LYS A 35 1.48 -6.35 8.90
N SER A 36 1.73 -5.31 9.68
CA SER A 36 2.74 -4.31 9.39
C SER A 36 3.82 -4.32 10.47
N THR A 37 5.07 -4.05 10.09
CA THR A 37 6.20 -4.03 11.01
C THR A 37 7.20 -2.99 10.55
N TRP A 38 7.60 -2.11 11.47
CA TRP A 38 8.59 -1.08 11.21
C TRP A 38 9.99 -1.54 11.61
N ALA A 39 10.96 -1.31 10.72
CA ALA A 39 12.38 -1.50 10.94
C ALA A 39 13.11 -0.20 10.55
N GLY A 40 13.35 0.67 11.54
CA GLY A 40 13.93 2.00 11.29
C GLY A 40 12.98 2.87 10.46
N ASP A 41 13.36 3.14 9.21
CA ASP A 41 12.58 3.91 8.23
C ASP A 41 11.96 3.04 7.12
N VAL A 42 11.99 1.72 7.29
CA VAL A 42 11.38 0.75 6.36
C VAL A 42 10.21 0.05 7.06
N MET A 43 9.01 0.13 6.47
CA MET A 43 7.83 -0.61 6.88
C MET A 43 7.65 -1.84 6.02
N SER A 44 7.70 -3.03 6.62
CA SER A 44 7.32 -4.27 5.95
C SER A 44 5.86 -4.57 6.24
N PHE A 45 5.08 -4.95 5.22
CA PHE A 45 3.70 -5.36 5.37
C PHE A 45 3.40 -6.64 4.59
N ALA A 46 2.63 -7.55 5.18
CA ALA A 46 2.31 -8.83 4.57
C ALA A 46 0.90 -9.29 4.91
N ARG A 47 0.27 -9.97 3.95
CA ARG A 47 -1.04 -10.62 4.04
C ARG A 47 -1.01 -11.89 3.18
N SER A 48 -1.87 -12.87 3.44
CA SER A 48 -2.02 -14.04 2.56
C SER A 48 -2.15 -13.63 1.08
N GLY A 49 -1.09 -13.89 0.30
CA GLY A 49 -1.01 -13.60 -1.14
C GLY A 49 -0.39 -12.25 -1.52
N VAL A 50 -0.04 -11.37 -0.58
CA VAL A 50 0.58 -10.06 -0.83
C VAL A 50 1.67 -9.79 0.21
N ASN A 51 2.89 -9.53 -0.24
CA ASN A 51 3.99 -9.09 0.62
C ASN A 51 4.54 -7.78 0.08
N GLY A 52 4.90 -6.84 0.93
CA GLY A 52 5.47 -5.57 0.50
C GLY A 52 6.32 -4.88 1.54
N THR A 53 7.12 -3.92 1.08
CA THR A 53 8.00 -3.09 1.90
C THR A 53 7.95 -1.66 1.40
N LEU A 54 7.83 -0.71 2.32
CA LEU A 54 7.86 0.73 2.07
C LEU A 54 9.06 1.32 2.80
N ALA A 55 10.08 1.72 2.05
CA ALA A 55 11.23 2.48 2.55
C ALA A 55 10.96 3.98 2.39
N ILE A 56 11.05 4.71 3.49
CA ILE A 56 10.92 6.17 3.53
C ILE A 56 12.30 6.76 3.76
N THR A 57 12.76 7.62 2.86
CA THR A 57 13.99 8.40 3.04
C THR A 57 13.68 9.88 3.05
N ALA A 58 14.67 10.73 3.35
CA ALA A 58 14.48 12.18 3.44
C ALA A 58 14.09 12.84 2.09
N LYS A 59 14.36 12.19 0.96
CA LYS A 59 14.09 12.72 -0.39
C LYS A 59 13.32 11.77 -1.28
N GLU A 60 13.23 10.49 -0.92
CA GLU A 60 12.65 9.46 -1.78
C GLU A 60 11.84 8.45 -0.97
N LEU A 61 10.77 7.95 -1.58
CA LEU A 61 9.93 6.87 -1.12
C LEU A 61 10.08 5.72 -2.11
N GLN A 62 10.43 4.54 -1.60
CA GLN A 62 10.50 3.32 -2.40
C GLN A 62 9.52 2.31 -1.82
N ILE A 63 8.65 1.76 -2.65
CA ILE A 63 7.76 0.66 -2.28
C ILE A 63 8.00 -0.52 -3.20
N ASP A 64 8.09 -1.70 -2.62
CA ASP A 64 8.29 -2.96 -3.32
C ASP A 64 7.23 -3.95 -2.86
N ILE A 65 6.47 -4.54 -3.78
CA ILE A 65 5.37 -5.44 -3.48
C ILE A 65 5.44 -6.67 -4.37
N LYS A 66 5.38 -7.82 -3.72
CA LYS A 66 5.35 -9.16 -4.29
C LYS A 66 3.95 -9.74 -4.14
N LEU A 67 3.34 -10.00 -5.28
CA LEU A 67 2.02 -10.61 -5.38
C LEU A 67 2.16 -12.11 -5.67
N GLY A 68 1.44 -12.90 -4.87
CA GLY A 68 1.24 -14.33 -5.13
C GLY A 68 0.37 -14.59 -6.35
N PHE A 69 0.28 -15.86 -6.75
CA PHE A 69 -0.40 -16.28 -7.98
C PHE A 69 -1.84 -15.75 -8.12
N LEU A 70 -2.63 -15.78 -7.03
CA LEU A 70 -4.01 -15.30 -7.01
C LEU A 70 -4.13 -13.77 -7.07
N ALA A 71 -3.15 -13.04 -6.52
CA ALA A 71 -3.15 -11.58 -6.48
C ALA A 71 -2.62 -10.96 -7.78
N GLY A 72 -1.91 -11.72 -8.61
CA GLY A 72 -1.38 -11.26 -9.90
C GLY A 72 -2.45 -10.72 -10.85
N ALA A 73 -3.69 -11.25 -10.80
CA ALA A 73 -4.82 -10.75 -11.58
C ALA A 73 -5.25 -9.33 -11.20
N PHE A 74 -4.97 -8.90 -9.97
CA PHE A 74 -5.29 -7.57 -9.44
C PHE A 74 -4.06 -6.64 -9.41
N LYS A 75 -2.96 -7.01 -10.10
CA LYS A 75 -1.71 -6.24 -10.09
C LYS A 75 -1.94 -4.76 -10.40
N SER A 76 -2.70 -4.45 -11.46
CA SER A 76 -2.95 -3.07 -11.87
C SER A 76 -3.69 -2.28 -10.79
N THR A 77 -4.81 -2.82 -10.29
CA THR A 77 -5.59 -2.19 -9.22
C THR A 77 -4.78 -1.97 -7.95
N ILE A 78 -3.92 -2.94 -7.60
CA ILE A 78 -3.02 -2.81 -6.46
C ILE A 78 -2.01 -1.69 -6.71
N ALA A 79 -1.34 -1.68 -7.88
CA ALA A 79 -0.42 -0.61 -8.29
C ALA A 79 -1.08 0.78 -8.23
N ASP A 80 -2.28 0.93 -8.81
CA ASP A 80 -3.06 2.17 -8.78
C ASP A 80 -3.38 2.61 -7.33
N ALA A 81 -3.81 1.69 -6.48
CA ALA A 81 -4.09 1.98 -5.08
C ALA A 81 -2.83 2.43 -4.31
N ILE A 82 -1.69 1.80 -4.60
CA ILE A 82 -0.40 2.16 -4.01
C ILE A 82 0.03 3.54 -4.46
N GLU A 83 -0.03 3.84 -5.76
CA GLU A 83 0.32 5.15 -6.31
C GLU A 83 -0.55 6.25 -5.71
N LYS A 84 -1.85 6.04 -5.59
CA LYS A 84 -2.77 6.97 -4.92
C LYS A 84 -2.41 7.18 -3.44
N ASN A 85 -2.06 6.12 -2.72
CA ASN A 85 -1.65 6.23 -1.31
C ASN A 85 -0.32 6.98 -1.18
N LEU A 86 0.66 6.71 -2.05
CA LEU A 86 1.93 7.44 -2.10
C LEU A 86 1.71 8.92 -2.40
N GLU A 87 0.88 9.25 -3.38
CA GLU A 87 0.54 10.64 -3.69
C GLU A 87 -0.09 11.34 -2.47
N SER A 88 -0.96 10.64 -1.74
CA SER A 88 -1.56 11.16 -0.50
C SER A 88 -0.57 11.35 0.65
N LEU A 89 0.55 10.62 0.67
CA LEU A 89 1.62 10.81 1.66
C LEU A 89 2.52 11.99 1.30
N ILE A 90 2.71 12.24 0.00
CA ILE A 90 3.58 13.31 -0.52
C ILE A 90 2.87 14.66 -0.53
N LYS A 91 1.55 14.67 -0.77
CA LYS A 91 0.74 15.90 -0.83
C LYS A 91 0.12 16.17 0.56
N PRO A 92 0.50 17.25 1.27
CA PRO A 92 -0.16 17.59 2.51
C PRO A 92 -1.61 17.98 2.18
N ALA A 93 -2.56 17.26 2.78
CA ALA A 93 -4.02 17.38 2.63
C ALA A 93 -4.68 16.56 1.49
N ALA A 94 -5.08 15.32 1.81
CA ALA A 94 -6.50 14.96 1.98
C ALA A 94 -6.65 13.45 2.30
N PRO A 95 -7.44 13.06 3.31
CA PRO A 95 -7.58 11.67 3.75
C PRO A 95 -8.45 10.88 2.76
N GLN A 96 -7.85 10.20 1.78
CA GLN A 96 -8.61 9.47 0.75
C GLN A 96 -8.53 7.94 0.83
N VAL A 97 -7.99 7.36 1.90
CA VAL A 97 -8.03 5.90 2.10
C VAL A 97 -9.42 5.42 2.59
N ALA A 98 -10.47 6.25 2.53
CA ALA A 98 -11.77 5.96 3.14
C ALA A 98 -12.90 5.58 2.17
N LYS A 99 -12.69 5.47 0.84
CA LYS A 99 -13.80 5.10 -0.06
C LYS A 99 -13.57 4.02 -1.12
N GLU A 100 -12.37 3.43 -1.30
CA GLU A 100 -12.17 2.50 -2.43
C GLU A 100 -11.41 1.21 -2.10
N VAL A 101 -11.74 0.54 -0.99
CA VAL A 101 -11.69 -0.94 -0.98
C VAL A 101 -12.91 -1.52 -0.23
N ALA A 102 -14.04 -0.84 -0.31
CA ALA A 102 -15.33 -1.44 0.02
C ALA A 102 -15.95 -2.00 -1.27
N LYS A 103 -15.45 -3.18 -1.68
CA LYS A 103 -16.14 -4.27 -2.40
C LYS A 103 -15.09 -5.06 -3.21
N PRO A 104 -14.75 -6.31 -2.83
CA PRO A 104 -14.45 -7.26 -3.87
C PRO A 104 -15.76 -7.38 -4.66
N ALA A 105 -15.82 -6.81 -5.86
CA ALA A 105 -16.83 -7.20 -6.82
C ALA A 105 -16.50 -8.64 -7.26
N VAL A 106 -16.72 -9.61 -6.36
CA VAL A 106 -17.10 -10.96 -6.74
C VAL A 106 -18.49 -10.81 -7.35
N LYS A 107 -18.54 -10.39 -8.61
CA LYS A 107 -19.66 -10.77 -9.48
C LYS A 107 -19.47 -12.25 -9.74
N LYS A 108 -20.07 -13.03 -8.85
CA LYS A 108 -20.64 -14.36 -9.03
C LYS A 108 -20.36 -14.97 -10.41
N THR A 109 -19.54 -16.01 -10.46
CA THR A 109 -19.86 -17.14 -11.34
C THR A 109 -20.36 -18.24 -10.42
N PRO A 110 -21.66 -18.53 -10.48
CA PRO A 110 -22.09 -19.72 -11.22
C PRO A 110 -23.36 -19.39 -12.05
N GLN A 111 -23.61 -19.95 -13.22
CA GLN A 111 -24.01 -21.34 -13.45
C GLN A 111 -24.18 -21.57 -14.96
N LYS A 112 -23.84 -22.79 -15.40
CA LYS A 112 -24.52 -23.65 -16.39
C LYS A 112 -25.02 -23.08 -17.72
#